data_AF-A0A063Y069-F1
#
_entry.id   AF-A0A063Y069-F1
#
_cell.length_a   1.000
_cell.length_b   1.000
_cell.length_c   1.000
_cell.angle_alpha   90.00
_cell.angle_beta   90.00
_cell.angle_gamma   90.00
#
_symmetry.space_group_name_H-M   'P 1'
#
loop_
_entity.id
_entity.type
_entity.pdbx_description
1 polymer ?
#
loop_
_entity_poly.entity_id
_entity_poly.type
_entity_poly.pdbx_seq_one_letter_code
_entity_poly.pdbx_strand_id
1 'polypeptide(L)'
;MEWVISIVVMLSLIGSIMWIRPSPRERMVSQIRLHARKLGFTVQLAQLETTRAKGQTEPEKIRVPAYRVLRHDLSGDERERWISWQIFRTENVANQGLPAGWSWKRGEYQLTDSACALIRELIERLPPEVVALESSPVHFTVYWREAGGAEQLDAIYAALQPILQAKI
;
A
#
# COMPACT_ATOMS: atom_id res chain seq x y z
N MET A 1 55.58 0.71 -20.58
CA MET A 1 54.74 -0.51 -20.42
C MET A 1 54.00 -0.52 -19.08
N GLU A 2 54.67 -0.17 -17.97
CA GLU A 2 54.08 -0.20 -16.61
C GLU A 2 52.86 0.72 -16.44
N TRP A 3 52.91 1.95 -17.00
CA TRP A 3 51.81 2.93 -16.92
C TRP A 3 50.51 2.47 -17.61
N VAL A 4 50.62 1.65 -18.66
CA VAL A 4 49.45 1.13 -19.39
C VAL A 4 48.68 0.16 -18.50
N ILE A 5 49.40 -0.70 -17.76
CA ILE A 5 48.79 -1.66 -16.84
C ILE A 5 48.07 -0.92 -15.71
N SER A 6 48.69 0.12 -15.13
CA SER A 6 48.06 0.95 -14.09
C SER A 6 46.78 1.64 -14.58
N ILE A 7 46.77 2.19 -15.80
CA ILE A 7 45.59 2.81 -16.41
C ILE A 7 44.47 1.77 -16.64
N VAL A 8 44.81 0.57 -17.12
CA VAL A 8 43.85 -0.52 -17.33
C VAL A 8 43.24 -0.98 -16.01
N VAL A 9 44.04 -1.09 -14.94
CA VAL A 9 43.54 -1.43 -13.59
C VAL A 9 42.62 -0.33 -13.05
N MET A 10 42.98 0.94 -13.20
CA MET A 10 42.11 2.07 -12.82
C MET A 10 40.78 2.08 -13.61
N LEU A 11 40.81 1.85 -14.92
CA LEU A 11 39.61 1.77 -15.75
C LEU A 11 38.73 0.57 -15.38
N SER A 12 39.33 -0.57 -15.04
CA SER A 12 38.61 -1.76 -14.55
C SER A 12 37.85 -1.47 -13.24
N LEU A 13 38.49 -0.75 -12.31
CA LEU A 13 37.85 -0.35 -11.05
C LEU A 13 36.71 0.66 -11.27
N ILE A 14 36.89 1.64 -12.15
CA ILE A 14 35.84 2.65 -12.46
C ILE A 14 34.67 2.00 -13.22
N GLY A 15 34.94 1.07 -14.14
CA GLY A 15 33.92 0.33 -14.88
C GLY A 15 33.00 -0.48 -13.96
N SER A 16 33.53 -1.01 -12.86
CA SER A 16 32.77 -1.74 -11.85
C SER A 16 31.76 -0.86 -11.08
N ILE A 17 32.09 0.42 -10.84
CA ILE A 17 31.26 1.35 -10.05
C ILE A 17 30.14 1.97 -10.89
N MET A 18 30.32 2.07 -12.21
CA MET A 18 29.41 2.79 -13.10
C MET A 18 28.01 2.16 -13.24
N TRP A 19 27.85 0.89 -12.85
CA TRP A 19 26.57 0.17 -12.84
C TRP A 19 25.67 0.47 -11.64
N ILE A 20 26.12 1.27 -10.66
CA ILE A 20 25.37 1.53 -9.41
C ILE A 20 24.44 2.76 -9.51
N ARG A 21 24.37 3.46 -10.65
CA ARG A 21 23.48 4.62 -10.78
C ARG A 21 22.01 4.18 -10.74
N PRO A 22 21.23 4.59 -9.72
CA PRO A 22 19.81 4.27 -9.68
C PRO A 22 19.09 5.00 -10.80
N SER A 23 18.18 4.27 -11.45
CA SER A 23 17.31 4.79 -12.48
C SER A 23 16.46 5.97 -11.96
N PRO A 24 15.97 6.86 -12.85
CA PRO A 24 15.09 7.95 -12.45
C PRO A 24 13.86 7.48 -11.67
N ARG A 25 13.30 6.32 -12.04
CA ARG A 25 12.16 5.70 -11.36
C ARG A 25 12.50 5.29 -9.92
N GLU A 26 13.64 4.67 -9.70
CA GLU A 26 14.08 4.26 -8.36
C GLU A 26 14.30 5.47 -7.44
N ARG A 27 14.82 6.59 -8.00
CA ARG A 27 14.95 7.86 -7.26
C ARG A 27 13.59 8.43 -6.86
N MET A 28 12.61 8.40 -7.78
CA MET A 28 11.25 8.85 -7.48
C MET A 28 10.62 7.99 -6.37
N VAL A 29 10.70 6.67 -6.48
CA VAL A 29 10.16 5.75 -5.46
C VAL A 29 10.86 5.95 -4.11
N SER A 30 12.17 6.15 -4.09
CA SER A 30 12.88 6.39 -2.83
C SER A 30 12.46 7.71 -2.17
N GLN A 31 12.20 8.76 -2.95
CA GLN A 31 11.66 10.03 -2.46
C GLN A 31 10.25 9.87 -1.89
N ILE A 32 9.36 9.15 -2.58
CA ILE A 32 7.99 8.86 -2.09
C ILE A 32 8.07 8.12 -0.75
N ARG A 33 8.89 7.07 -0.65
CA ARG A 33 9.01 6.28 0.59
C ARG A 33 9.64 7.07 1.73
N LEU A 34 10.59 7.97 1.42
CA LEU A 34 11.15 8.88 2.41
C LEU A 34 10.09 9.86 2.93
N HIS A 35 9.27 10.40 2.03
CA HIS A 35 8.15 11.27 2.38
C HIS A 35 7.10 10.54 3.23
N ALA A 36 6.77 9.30 2.85
CA ALA A 36 5.85 8.44 3.59
C ALA A 36 6.28 8.23 5.05
N ARG A 37 7.58 8.02 5.28
CA ARG A 37 8.11 7.88 6.64
C ARG A 37 7.92 9.15 7.48
N LYS A 38 8.02 10.34 6.86
CA LYS A 38 7.77 11.62 7.55
C LYS A 38 6.31 11.78 7.94
N LEU A 39 5.39 11.25 7.13
CA LEU A 39 3.94 11.21 7.43
C LEU A 39 3.55 10.11 8.43
N GLY A 40 4.51 9.30 8.89
CA GLY A 40 4.27 8.21 9.85
C GLY A 40 3.95 6.85 9.21
N PHE A 41 4.09 6.70 7.89
CA PHE A 41 3.94 5.40 7.25
C PHE A 41 5.17 4.52 7.42
N THR A 42 4.93 3.24 7.65
CA THR A 42 5.90 2.17 7.45
C THR A 42 5.63 1.49 6.11
N VAL A 43 6.60 1.53 5.19
CA VAL A 43 6.46 0.94 3.85
C VAL A 43 7.18 -0.41 3.79
N GLN A 44 6.46 -1.45 3.40
CA GLN A 44 7.02 -2.80 3.18
C GLN A 44 6.45 -3.43 1.91
N LEU A 45 7.23 -4.26 1.21
CA LEU A 45 6.71 -5.02 0.08
C LEU A 45 5.89 -6.20 0.62
N ALA A 46 4.60 -6.24 0.29
CA ALA A 46 3.71 -7.31 0.71
C ALA A 46 3.29 -8.14 -0.51
N GLN A 47 3.14 -9.44 -0.31
CA GLN A 47 2.50 -10.33 -1.26
C GLN A 47 1.04 -10.45 -0.87
N LEU A 48 0.15 -9.97 -1.73
CA LEU A 48 -1.28 -10.10 -1.59
C LEU A 48 -1.77 -11.29 -2.41
N GLU A 49 -2.63 -12.08 -1.81
CA GLU A 49 -3.46 -13.04 -2.53
C GLU A 49 -4.83 -12.38 -2.73
N THR A 50 -5.17 -12.04 -3.97
CA THR A 50 -6.44 -11.39 -4.28
C THR A 50 -7.61 -12.34 -4.03
N THR A 51 -8.79 -11.78 -3.85
CA THR A 51 -10.02 -12.59 -3.87
C THR A 51 -10.25 -13.13 -5.26
N ARG A 52 -10.84 -14.32 -5.37
CA ARG A 52 -11.19 -14.94 -6.65
C ARG A 52 -12.04 -13.96 -7.46
N ALA A 53 -11.50 -13.45 -8.57
CA ALA A 53 -12.28 -12.65 -9.51
C ALA A 53 -13.33 -13.55 -10.18
N LYS A 54 -14.49 -13.00 -10.49
CA LYS A 54 -15.60 -13.74 -11.12
C LYS A 54 -15.11 -14.46 -12.40
N GLY A 55 -15.04 -15.79 -12.35
CA GLY A 55 -14.62 -16.63 -13.48
C GLY A 55 -13.16 -17.13 -13.46
N GLN A 56 -12.38 -16.86 -12.41
CA GLN A 56 -11.02 -17.39 -12.26
C GLN A 56 -10.95 -18.47 -11.16
N THR A 57 -10.28 -19.58 -11.47
CA THR A 57 -10.16 -20.76 -10.59
C THR A 57 -9.18 -20.53 -9.43
N GLU A 58 -8.20 -19.65 -9.59
CA GLU A 58 -7.12 -19.42 -8.62
C GLU A 58 -6.99 -17.93 -8.22
N PRO A 59 -6.67 -17.64 -6.94
CA PRO A 59 -6.39 -16.28 -6.48
C PRO A 59 -5.07 -15.75 -7.08
N GLU A 60 -5.08 -14.51 -7.58
CA GLU A 60 -3.89 -13.88 -8.15
C GLU A 60 -2.94 -13.44 -7.03
N LYS A 61 -1.64 -13.72 -7.20
CA LYS A 61 -0.60 -13.28 -6.26
C LYS A 61 0.05 -12.01 -6.77
N ILE A 62 -0.30 -10.86 -6.20
CA ILE A 62 0.29 -9.58 -6.56
C ILE A 62 1.29 -9.13 -5.49
N ARG A 63 2.49 -8.72 -5.91
CA ARG A 63 3.45 -8.03 -5.02
C ARG A 63 3.24 -6.54 -5.16
N VAL A 64 2.90 -5.88 -4.05
CA VAL A 64 2.61 -4.46 -4.03
C VAL A 64 3.14 -3.83 -2.74
N PRO A 65 3.66 -2.59 -2.79
CA PRO A 65 4.01 -1.83 -1.60
C PRO A 65 2.82 -1.63 -0.66
N ALA A 66 3.00 -1.99 0.60
CA ALA A 66 2.07 -1.82 1.71
C ALA A 66 2.50 -0.62 2.54
N TYR A 67 1.68 0.43 2.53
CA TYR A 67 1.83 1.64 3.31
C TYR A 67 1.03 1.50 4.60
N ARG A 68 1.71 1.28 5.72
CA ARG A 68 1.07 1.01 7.01
C ARG A 68 1.13 2.21 7.94
N VAL A 69 -0.01 2.57 8.50
CA VAL A 69 -0.12 3.52 9.62
C VAL A 69 -0.33 2.72 10.90
N LEU A 70 0.55 2.90 11.88
CA LEU A 70 0.45 2.22 13.17
C LEU A 70 -0.63 2.88 14.04
N ARG A 71 -1.43 2.05 14.73
CA ARG A 71 -2.43 2.49 15.70
C ARG A 71 -1.84 2.38 17.11
N HIS A 72 -1.51 3.51 17.71
CA HIS A 72 -0.94 3.56 19.07
C HIS A 72 -1.96 3.89 20.15
N ASP A 73 -3.14 4.37 19.75
CA ASP A 73 -4.16 4.99 20.58
C ASP A 73 -5.37 4.08 20.87
N LEU A 74 -5.21 2.77 20.67
CA LEU A 74 -6.23 1.78 21.01
C LEU A 74 -6.03 1.23 22.42
N SER A 75 -7.07 1.39 23.25
CA SER A 75 -7.23 0.73 24.55
C SER A 75 -7.38 -0.79 24.40
N GLY A 76 -7.25 -1.54 25.51
CA GLY A 76 -7.39 -3.00 25.50
C GLY A 76 -8.75 -3.46 24.95
N ASP A 77 -9.83 -2.87 25.46
CA ASP A 77 -11.20 -3.18 25.06
C ASP A 77 -11.46 -2.86 23.58
N GLU A 78 -10.92 -1.76 23.06
CA GLU A 78 -11.04 -1.40 21.64
C GLU A 78 -10.32 -2.42 20.73
N ARG A 79 -9.17 -2.96 21.16
CA ARG A 79 -8.46 -4.00 20.40
C ARG A 79 -9.22 -5.32 20.40
N GLU A 80 -9.83 -5.69 21.53
CA GLU A 80 -10.56 -6.95 21.66
C GLU A 80 -11.86 -6.95 20.84
N ARG A 81 -12.54 -5.80 20.75
CA ARG A 81 -13.76 -5.63 19.95
C ARG A 81 -13.47 -5.31 18.48
N TRP A 82 -12.21 -5.29 18.06
CA TRP A 82 -11.82 -4.87 16.72
C TRP A 82 -12.28 -5.85 15.64
N ILE A 83 -12.98 -5.34 14.64
CA ILE A 83 -13.41 -6.12 13.47
C ILE A 83 -12.38 -5.87 12.37
N SER A 84 -11.48 -6.84 12.17
CA SER A 84 -10.48 -6.73 11.11
C SER A 84 -11.09 -7.02 9.75
N TRP A 85 -10.87 -6.14 8.79
CA TRP A 85 -11.42 -6.27 7.43
C TRP A 85 -10.37 -6.00 6.36
N GLN A 86 -10.63 -6.52 5.18
CA GLN A 86 -9.76 -6.36 4.03
C GLN A 86 -10.59 -6.34 2.75
N ILE A 87 -10.31 -5.37 1.88
CA ILE A 87 -11.00 -5.18 0.61
C ILE A 87 -10.00 -5.03 -0.53
N PHE A 88 -10.44 -5.44 -1.73
CA PHE A 88 -9.66 -5.40 -2.96
C PHE A 88 -10.43 -4.67 -4.04
N ARG A 89 -9.70 -3.94 -4.88
CA ARG A 89 -10.21 -3.35 -6.12
C ARG A 89 -10.33 -4.44 -7.20
N THR A 90 -11.26 -5.37 -7.00
CA THR A 90 -11.62 -6.43 -7.94
C THR A 90 -13.09 -6.77 -7.83
N GLU A 91 -13.69 -7.22 -8.93
CA GLU A 91 -15.09 -7.64 -8.95
C GLU A 91 -15.26 -9.07 -8.42
N ASN A 92 -16.08 -9.21 -7.38
CA ASN A 92 -16.43 -10.49 -6.77
C ASN A 92 -17.86 -10.41 -6.20
N VAL A 93 -18.45 -11.56 -5.88
CA VAL A 93 -19.79 -11.68 -5.26
C VAL A 93 -19.87 -11.05 -3.88
N ALA A 94 -18.75 -11.01 -3.15
CA ALA A 94 -18.65 -10.41 -1.83
C ALA A 94 -18.43 -8.89 -1.95
N ASN A 95 -19.41 -8.14 -2.43
CA ASN A 95 -19.30 -6.70 -2.69
C ASN A 95 -20.34 -5.86 -1.93
N GLN A 96 -21.03 -6.45 -0.95
CA GLN A 96 -22.10 -5.77 -0.25
C GLN A 96 -21.60 -4.48 0.43
N GLY A 97 -22.26 -3.36 0.16
CA GLY A 97 -21.95 -2.07 0.78
C GLY A 97 -20.68 -1.38 0.27
N LEU A 98 -19.99 -1.94 -0.74
CA LEU A 98 -18.83 -1.32 -1.38
C LEU A 98 -19.19 -0.71 -2.75
N PRO A 99 -18.41 0.25 -3.28
CA PRO A 99 -18.59 0.77 -4.62
C PRO A 99 -18.28 -0.30 -5.69
N ALA A 100 -18.76 -0.08 -6.92
CA ALA A 100 -18.46 -0.96 -8.04
C ALA A 100 -16.95 -1.14 -8.25
N GLY A 101 -16.54 -2.36 -8.59
CA GLY A 101 -15.11 -2.71 -8.76
C GLY A 101 -14.37 -2.98 -7.45
N TRP A 102 -15.04 -2.97 -6.30
CA TRP A 102 -14.47 -3.37 -5.01
C TRP A 102 -15.20 -4.56 -4.41
N SER A 103 -14.45 -5.39 -3.68
CA SER A 103 -14.98 -6.54 -2.97
C SER A 103 -14.24 -6.84 -1.68
N TRP A 104 -14.95 -7.47 -0.75
CA TRP A 104 -14.44 -7.97 0.51
C TRP A 104 -13.64 -9.25 0.31
N LYS A 105 -12.48 -9.29 0.96
CA LYS A 105 -11.79 -10.54 1.31
C LYS A 105 -12.15 -11.00 2.71
N ARG A 106 -12.40 -10.05 3.62
CA ARG A 106 -12.73 -10.28 5.03
C ARG A 106 -13.57 -9.12 5.55
N GLY A 107 -14.54 -9.39 6.41
CA GLY A 107 -15.32 -8.39 7.13
C GLY A 107 -16.68 -8.05 6.51
N GLU A 108 -17.07 -8.73 5.43
CA GLU A 108 -18.41 -8.57 4.86
C GLU A 108 -19.48 -8.92 5.91
N TYR A 109 -20.52 -8.09 6.02
CA TYR A 109 -21.61 -8.18 7.02
C TYR A 109 -21.20 -8.04 8.49
N GLN A 110 -19.93 -7.76 8.80
CA GLN A 110 -19.47 -7.61 10.19
C GLN A 110 -19.40 -6.14 10.62
N LEU A 111 -19.30 -5.22 9.66
CA LEU A 111 -19.19 -3.79 9.92
C LEU A 111 -20.56 -3.12 10.01
N THR A 112 -20.64 -2.04 10.79
CA THR A 112 -21.82 -1.19 10.87
C THR A 112 -22.04 -0.41 9.57
N ASP A 113 -23.28 0.01 9.30
CA ASP A 113 -23.59 0.82 8.11
C ASP A 113 -22.79 2.13 8.07
N SER A 114 -22.51 2.73 9.24
CA SER A 114 -21.66 3.91 9.35
C SER A 114 -20.21 3.65 8.96
N ALA A 115 -19.65 2.50 9.35
CA ALA A 115 -18.31 2.09 8.95
C ALA A 115 -18.24 1.81 7.44
N CYS A 116 -19.25 1.14 6.89
CA CYS A 116 -19.36 0.92 5.45
C CYS A 116 -19.47 2.25 4.67
N ALA A 117 -20.18 3.26 5.20
CA ALA A 117 -20.23 4.59 4.59
C ALA A 117 -18.86 5.27 4.53
N LEU A 118 -18.10 5.26 5.63
CA LEU A 118 -16.73 5.81 5.66
C LEU A 118 -15.79 5.11 4.68
N ILE A 119 -15.91 3.77 4.56
CA ILE A 119 -15.12 3.00 3.59
C ILE A 119 -15.46 3.40 2.15
N ARG A 120 -16.75 3.60 1.82
CA ARG A 120 -17.16 4.08 0.49
C ARG A 120 -16.58 5.46 0.18
N GLU A 121 -16.73 6.42 1.09
CA GLU A 121 -16.19 7.77 0.91
C GLU A 121 -14.66 7.76 0.75
N LEU A 122 -13.97 6.90 1.50
CA LEU A 122 -12.53 6.71 1.34
C LEU A 122 -12.20 6.20 -0.07
N ILE A 123 -12.86 5.13 -0.53
CA ILE A 123 -12.61 4.52 -1.83
C ILE A 123 -12.79 5.53 -2.98
N GLU A 124 -13.81 6.39 -2.89
CA GLU A 124 -14.08 7.41 -3.91
C GLU A 124 -12.97 8.47 -4.02
N ARG A 125 -12.24 8.73 -2.93
CA ARG A 125 -11.13 9.69 -2.89
C ARG A 125 -9.78 9.07 -3.24
N LEU A 126 -9.67 7.75 -3.28
CA LEU A 126 -8.42 7.06 -3.53
C LEU A 126 -8.10 6.96 -5.04
N PRO A 127 -6.82 7.10 -5.42
CA PRO A 127 -6.44 6.96 -6.81
C PRO A 127 -6.64 5.53 -7.31
N PRO A 128 -6.75 5.33 -8.64
CA PRO A 128 -6.97 4.01 -9.24
C PRO A 128 -5.85 3.00 -8.93
N GLU A 129 -4.66 3.50 -8.60
CA GLU A 129 -3.46 2.73 -8.30
C GLU A 129 -3.48 2.06 -6.92
N VAL A 130 -4.49 2.37 -6.08
CA VAL A 130 -4.73 1.64 -4.83
C VAL A 130 -5.52 0.38 -5.15
N VAL A 131 -4.90 -0.76 -4.84
CA VAL A 131 -5.41 -2.09 -5.20
C VAL A 131 -6.11 -2.78 -4.04
N ALA A 132 -5.80 -2.42 -2.81
CA ALA A 132 -6.42 -3.00 -1.62
C ALA A 132 -6.29 -2.09 -0.41
N LEU A 133 -7.17 -2.30 0.57
CA LEU A 133 -7.14 -1.69 1.90
C LEU A 133 -7.31 -2.78 2.95
N GLU A 134 -6.63 -2.63 4.08
CA GLU A 134 -6.77 -3.54 5.22
C GLU A 134 -6.78 -2.75 6.52
N SER A 135 -7.72 -3.08 7.40
CA SER A 135 -7.76 -2.56 8.75
C SER A 135 -7.57 -3.68 9.77
N SER A 136 -6.59 -3.49 10.65
CA SER A 136 -6.27 -4.37 11.77
C SER A 136 -6.14 -3.54 13.06
N PRO A 137 -6.21 -4.17 14.24
CA PRO A 137 -6.03 -3.46 15.51
C PRO A 137 -4.60 -2.94 15.71
N VAL A 138 -3.65 -3.30 14.84
CA VAL A 138 -2.24 -2.85 14.93
C VAL A 138 -1.96 -1.77 13.89
N HIS A 139 -2.51 -1.92 12.69
CA HIS A 139 -2.23 -1.02 11.59
C HIS A 139 -3.41 -0.88 10.63
N PHE A 140 -3.50 0.29 10.01
CA PHE A 140 -4.23 0.46 8.77
C PHE A 140 -3.26 0.37 7.59
N THR A 141 -3.57 -0.41 6.57
CA THR A 141 -2.70 -0.63 5.41
C THR A 141 -3.37 -0.19 4.13
N VAL A 142 -2.65 0.62 3.35
CA VAL A 142 -2.97 0.93 1.95
C VAL A 142 -2.00 0.20 1.05
N TYR A 143 -2.53 -0.58 0.09
CA TYR A 143 -1.72 -1.23 -0.92
C TYR A 143 -1.76 -0.43 -2.21
N TRP A 144 -0.65 0.22 -2.54
CA TRP A 144 -0.57 1.22 -3.59
C TRP A 144 0.63 0.96 -4.51
N ARG A 145 0.43 1.11 -5.82
CA ARG A 145 1.47 0.88 -6.85
C ARG A 145 2.51 2.00 -6.98
N GLU A 146 2.51 2.98 -6.07
CA GLU A 146 3.50 4.08 -6.02
C GLU A 146 3.53 4.93 -7.31
N ALA A 147 2.38 5.07 -7.97
CA ALA A 147 2.22 5.88 -9.16
C ALA A 147 1.53 7.21 -8.82
N GLY A 148 2.09 8.34 -9.30
CA GLY A 148 1.58 9.69 -9.04
C GLY A 148 2.44 10.57 -8.13
N GLY A 149 3.59 10.09 -7.63
CA GLY A 149 4.53 10.93 -6.88
C GLY A 149 4.12 11.21 -5.42
N ALA A 150 4.78 12.20 -4.80
CA ALA A 150 4.56 12.56 -3.41
C ALA A 150 3.20 13.24 -3.18
N GLU A 151 2.72 14.04 -4.13
CA GLU A 151 1.41 14.70 -4.03
C GLU A 151 0.26 13.69 -3.93
N GLN A 152 0.35 12.59 -4.67
CA GLN A 152 -0.63 11.52 -4.59
C GLN A 152 -0.62 10.81 -3.23
N LEU A 153 0.56 10.66 -2.64
CA LEU A 153 0.71 10.12 -1.29
C LEU A 153 0.08 11.06 -0.24
N ASP A 154 0.26 12.37 -0.38
CA ASP A 154 -0.37 13.37 0.49
C ASP A 154 -1.90 13.31 0.39
N ALA A 155 -2.44 13.18 -0.82
CA ALA A 155 -3.87 13.01 -1.04
C ALA A 155 -4.41 11.71 -0.42
N ILE A 156 -3.68 10.59 -0.55
CA ILE A 156 -4.02 9.33 0.12
C ILE A 156 -4.01 9.54 1.64
N TYR A 157 -2.97 10.13 2.20
CA TYR A 157 -2.85 10.36 3.63
C TYR A 157 -3.99 11.22 4.19
N ALA A 158 -4.38 12.27 3.47
CA ALA A 158 -5.52 13.12 3.82
C ALA A 158 -6.85 12.33 3.78
N ALA A 159 -7.05 11.50 2.75
CA ALA A 159 -8.24 10.66 2.63
C ALA A 159 -8.38 9.63 3.75
N LEU A 160 -7.26 9.16 4.33
CA LEU A 160 -7.25 8.21 5.44
C LEU A 160 -7.63 8.82 6.79
N GLN A 161 -7.51 10.13 6.99
CA GLN A 161 -7.69 10.73 8.32
C GLN A 161 -9.05 10.38 8.97
N PRO A 162 -10.20 10.46 8.26
CA PRO A 162 -11.49 10.11 8.85
C PRO A 162 -11.56 8.64 9.32
N ILE A 163 -11.01 7.69 8.54
CA ILE A 163 -11.08 6.26 8.89
C ILE A 163 -10.12 5.92 10.04
N LEU A 164 -8.98 6.59 10.11
CA LEU A 164 -8.03 6.43 11.19
C LEU A 164 -8.62 6.93 12.51
N GLN A 165 -9.26 8.10 12.50
CA GLN A 165 -9.94 8.71 13.65
C GLN A 165 -11.17 7.91 14.10
N ALA A 166 -11.93 7.35 13.15
CA ALA A 166 -13.10 6.53 13.45
C ALA A 166 -12.75 5.18 14.09
N LYS A 167 -11.47 4.77 14.09
CA LYS A 167 -10.99 3.52 14.69
C LYS A 167 -11.78 2.29 14.19
N ILE A 168 -11.94 2.21 12.87
CA ILE A 168 -12.53 1.05 12.16
C ILE A 168 -11.52 0.39 11.25
#